data_AF-A0A238YTL5-F1
#
_entry.id   AF-A0A238YTL5-F1
#
_cell.length_a   1.000
_cell.length_b   1.000
_cell.length_c   1.000
_cell.angle_alpha   90.00
_cell.angle_beta   90.00
_cell.angle_gamma   90.00
#
_symmetry.space_group_name_H-M   'P 1'
#
loop_
_entity.id
_entity.type
_entity.pdbx_description
1 polymer ?
#
loop_
_entity_poly.entity_id
_entity_poly.type
_entity_poly.pdbx_seq_one_letter_code
_entity_poly.pdbx_strand_id
1 'polypeptide(L)'
;MWPAIVTLRMGRMCWFLVSTLWPVLGIAQVGSFTAPLRITSFTALANYAGETDAPAGQLIRRYNAEMTIRRPGRVFPHPEGSSESPALFNCRLTIANTSERDTLFYALFYQNESYAFEPGHPRDDENFYGTWGYDEGKQPGFRKIAVPRRAGGTTLQAGVRLRGNPRNESLFMDAPAGSRPLPDGPDDENLYGRWKRPPRMGRYRFMLVVTTDTSEIDFYARDCHRRRSDGHYLNPFTYFLGRSFAHTVVQVADEQLQIYMRPPKLGAPLPARDWRMPATAEQMEASFRYSSFGGAKMPNVPVVADVNNNSFTPAAYNRLKHQFDPTTLPVVTVGDDGPTASVADSGRIQLINPAADPADPHKYDASVRTLFGFTYGRFRARIRFPQIVNSAGVWNGISPAFWLFSAAGEPWNSLNRDYRGGFCTDDERAFFSEIDIEIFKAQCIRYRNYRNDGYEGRARHRRRWLREGGAFQDESCDSIVIGCNNFDYMRQDIPHLVNGAAATPPCGANGNDEPIVYEGKTYRLHRDGASTALSTRVVLSSTELFSPHDTWYEIEWRPTEIIWRIGPDENHLRVIAYMSDQYTVVPNTLMHVILAQHWLPTNDYHPYFQENIPYPAFPIRGEILEFSVE
;
A
#
# COMPACT_ATOMS: atom_id res chain seq x y z
N MET A 1 -44.10 -36.03 29.89
CA MET A 1 -45.22 -35.93 30.87
C MET A 1 -45.47 -34.45 31.17
N TRP A 2 -46.69 -34.09 31.59
CA TRP A 2 -47.12 -32.75 32.04
C TRP A 2 -46.89 -32.55 33.55
N PRO A 3 -47.11 -31.35 34.17
CA PRO A 3 -47.25 -29.97 33.65
C PRO A 3 -45.98 -29.13 34.06
N ALA A 4 -45.90 -27.87 34.54
CA ALA A 4 -46.76 -26.71 34.89
C ALA A 4 -45.90 -25.39 34.77
N ILE A 5 -46.34 -24.12 34.63
CA ILE A 5 -47.58 -23.31 34.87
C ILE A 5 -47.56 -22.55 36.22
N VAL A 6 -47.70 -21.21 36.40
CA VAL A 6 -47.71 -19.93 35.59
C VAL A 6 -47.35 -18.72 36.56
N THR A 7 -47.37 -17.38 36.32
CA THR A 7 -47.99 -16.45 35.33
C THR A 7 -47.34 -15.03 35.30
N LEU A 8 -47.69 -14.26 34.24
CA LEU A 8 -47.98 -12.80 34.05
C LEU A 8 -48.11 -11.84 35.29
N ARG A 9 -48.13 -10.48 35.18
CA ARG A 9 -48.61 -9.56 34.11
C ARG A 9 -48.02 -8.11 34.15
N MET A 10 -48.43 -7.25 33.20
CA MET A 10 -47.97 -5.85 32.94
C MET A 10 -48.64 -4.75 33.82
N GLY A 11 -48.08 -3.51 33.87
CA GLY A 11 -48.88 -2.32 34.26
C GLY A 11 -48.23 -0.92 34.45
N ARG A 12 -48.13 -0.13 33.36
CA ARG A 12 -48.24 1.37 33.27
C ARG A 12 -47.31 2.36 34.05
N MET A 13 -47.27 3.59 33.54
CA MET A 13 -46.63 4.80 34.10
C MET A 13 -47.57 5.57 35.06
N CYS A 14 -47.05 6.22 36.10
CA CYS A 14 -47.02 7.70 36.21
C CYS A 14 -46.47 8.23 37.56
N TRP A 15 -46.15 9.53 37.56
CA TRP A 15 -45.60 10.33 38.67
C TRP A 15 -46.47 10.36 39.94
N PHE A 16 -45.82 10.56 41.10
CA PHE A 16 -46.26 11.56 42.10
C PHE A 16 -45.10 12.05 43.00
N LEU A 17 -45.22 13.26 43.53
CA LEU A 17 -44.28 13.84 44.50
C LEU A 17 -44.46 13.22 45.90
N VAL A 18 -43.36 13.13 46.66
CA VAL A 18 -43.39 13.20 48.13
C VAL A 18 -42.30 14.16 48.60
N SER A 19 -42.68 15.13 49.43
CA SER A 19 -41.80 16.14 50.02
C SER A 19 -41.86 16.09 51.54
N THR A 20 -40.72 15.88 52.20
CA THR A 20 -40.54 16.05 53.65
C THR A 20 -39.13 16.59 53.94
N LEU A 21 -38.97 17.29 55.07
CA LEU A 21 -37.82 18.16 55.35
C LEU A 21 -36.92 17.64 56.48
N TRP A 22 -35.63 17.99 56.37
CA TRP A 22 -34.68 18.19 57.48
C TRP A 22 -34.23 16.96 58.32
N PRO A 23 -33.14 17.06 59.12
CA PRO A 23 -32.34 18.24 59.50
C PRO A 23 -31.03 18.45 58.72
N VAL A 24 -30.46 19.65 58.87
CA VAL A 24 -29.12 19.99 58.36
C VAL A 24 -28.06 19.39 59.26
N LEU A 25 -27.15 18.60 58.68
CA LEU A 25 -25.77 18.47 59.15
C LEU A 25 -24.86 19.09 58.11
N GLY A 26 -23.97 19.98 58.57
CA GLY A 26 -23.11 20.78 57.71
C GLY A 26 -21.97 19.95 57.11
N ILE A 27 -22.26 19.19 56.06
CA ILE A 27 -21.21 18.78 55.10
C ILE A 27 -20.72 20.07 54.45
N ALA A 28 -19.56 20.55 54.90
CA ALA A 28 -18.86 21.64 54.22
C ALA A 28 -18.73 21.26 52.74
N GLN A 29 -19.00 22.21 51.83
CA GLN A 29 -18.74 21.98 50.42
C GLN A 29 -17.26 21.62 50.26
N VAL A 30 -16.99 20.34 49.97
CA VAL A 30 -15.70 19.93 49.43
C VAL A 30 -15.58 20.71 48.12
N GLY A 31 -14.79 21.78 48.16
CA GLY A 31 -14.69 22.72 47.05
C GLY A 31 -14.41 21.93 45.78
N SER A 32 -15.18 22.17 44.72
CA SER A 32 -14.94 21.53 43.45
C SER A 32 -13.54 21.92 43.00
N PHE A 33 -12.60 20.97 43.11
CA PHE A 33 -11.23 21.13 42.62
C PHE A 33 -11.29 21.17 41.09
N THR A 34 -11.67 22.33 40.55
CA THR A 34 -11.57 22.64 39.12
C THR A 34 -10.11 22.49 38.76
N ALA A 35 -9.81 21.51 37.90
CA ALA A 35 -8.45 21.24 37.46
C ALA A 35 -7.77 22.55 37.02
N PRO A 36 -6.52 22.82 37.46
CA PRO A 36 -5.89 24.13 37.30
C PRO A 36 -5.62 24.52 35.83
N LEU A 37 -5.77 23.54 34.92
CA LEU A 37 -5.85 23.72 33.47
C LEU A 37 -7.10 23.03 32.93
N ARG A 38 -7.78 23.68 31.99
CA ARG A 38 -8.84 23.06 31.18
C ARG A 38 -8.75 23.53 29.74
N ILE A 39 -8.70 22.59 28.80
CA ILE A 39 -8.97 22.87 27.38
C ILE A 39 -10.49 23.05 27.24
N THR A 40 -10.93 24.19 26.72
CA THR A 40 -12.36 24.51 26.55
C THR A 40 -12.83 24.39 25.11
N SER A 41 -11.90 24.40 24.15
CA SER A 41 -12.13 24.07 22.75
C SER A 41 -10.82 23.63 22.09
N PHE A 42 -10.85 22.63 21.22
CA PHE A 42 -9.72 22.26 20.35
C PHE A 42 -10.25 21.87 18.96
N THR A 43 -9.79 22.58 17.94
CA THR A 43 -10.12 22.38 16.52
C THR A 43 -8.79 22.18 15.80
N ALA A 44 -8.56 21.01 15.23
CA ALA A 44 -7.26 20.68 14.63
C ALA A 44 -7.09 21.27 13.23
N LEU A 45 -8.19 21.46 12.50
CA LEU A 45 -8.23 21.81 11.09
C LEU A 45 -8.96 23.15 10.85
N ALA A 46 -8.74 24.12 11.74
CA ALA A 46 -9.51 25.37 11.84
C ALA A 46 -9.33 26.36 10.67
N ASN A 47 -8.53 26.01 9.65
CA ASN A 47 -8.40 26.70 8.36
C ASN A 47 -8.70 25.80 7.15
N TYR A 48 -9.12 24.55 7.36
CA TYR A 48 -9.31 23.56 6.29
C TYR A 48 -10.74 23.01 6.27
N ALA A 49 -11.61 23.71 5.56
CA ALA A 49 -13.03 23.40 5.42
C ALA A 49 -13.32 22.29 4.37
N GLY A 50 -12.37 21.38 4.15
CA GLY A 50 -12.45 20.32 3.13
C GLY A 50 -13.68 19.41 3.26
N GLU A 51 -13.97 18.70 2.17
CA GLU A 51 -15.16 17.86 1.97
C GLU A 51 -15.40 16.89 3.12
N THR A 52 -16.69 16.72 3.45
CA THR A 52 -17.19 16.01 4.63
C THR A 52 -18.06 14.80 4.23
N ASP A 53 -17.50 13.87 3.46
CA ASP A 53 -18.13 12.58 3.10
C ASP A 53 -18.08 11.59 4.28
N ALA A 54 -18.40 12.07 5.48
CA ALA A 54 -18.29 11.31 6.70
C ALA A 54 -19.62 10.63 7.06
N PRO A 55 -19.62 9.39 7.58
CA PRO A 55 -20.80 8.82 8.21
C PRO A 55 -21.34 9.76 9.30
N ALA A 56 -22.67 9.89 9.38
CA ALA A 56 -23.33 10.88 10.22
C ALA A 56 -22.81 10.89 11.68
N GLY A 57 -22.14 11.98 12.06
CA GLY A 57 -21.53 12.15 13.39
C GLY A 57 -19.99 12.14 13.41
N GLN A 58 -19.30 11.82 12.31
CA GLN A 58 -17.84 11.94 12.22
C GLN A 58 -17.43 13.26 11.52
N LEU A 59 -16.35 13.90 12.00
CA LEU A 59 -15.81 15.14 11.41
C LEU A 59 -14.54 14.87 10.60
N ILE A 60 -14.67 14.13 9.50
CA ILE A 60 -13.55 13.85 8.59
C ILE A 60 -13.46 14.99 7.56
N ARG A 61 -12.25 15.54 7.38
CA ARG A 61 -11.87 16.42 6.27
C ARG A 61 -11.06 15.63 5.25
N ARG A 62 -11.49 15.59 3.98
CA ARG A 62 -10.72 14.96 2.90
C ARG A 62 -9.66 15.92 2.36
N TYR A 63 -8.42 15.45 2.17
CA TYR A 63 -7.30 16.19 1.56
C TYR A 63 -6.71 15.39 0.40
N ASN A 64 -6.92 15.85 -0.84
CA ASN A 64 -6.27 15.24 -2.01
C ASN A 64 -4.79 15.66 -2.03
N ALA A 65 -3.94 14.74 -1.61
CA ALA A 65 -2.49 14.85 -1.61
C ALA A 65 -1.91 15.20 -2.98
N GLU A 66 -2.63 14.94 -4.07
CA GLU A 66 -2.18 15.19 -5.44
C GLU A 66 -1.58 16.59 -5.61
N MET A 67 -2.26 17.68 -5.23
CA MET A 67 -1.73 19.03 -5.46
C MET A 67 -0.41 19.30 -4.71
N THR A 68 -0.19 18.66 -3.56
CA THR A 68 1.11 18.66 -2.88
C THR A 68 2.12 17.78 -3.62
N ILE A 69 1.65 16.64 -4.12
CA ILE A 69 2.45 15.69 -4.91
C ILE A 69 2.97 16.34 -6.20
N ARG A 70 2.21 17.25 -6.80
CA ARG A 70 2.64 18.04 -7.96
C ARG A 70 3.76 19.07 -7.67
N ARG A 71 4.39 19.11 -6.48
CA ARG A 71 5.50 20.06 -6.17
C ARG A 71 6.67 19.45 -5.36
N PRO A 72 7.89 20.04 -5.38
CA PRO A 72 9.03 19.60 -4.57
C PRO A 72 8.82 19.79 -3.06
N GLY A 73 9.60 19.08 -2.23
CA GLY A 73 9.61 19.28 -0.76
C GLY A 73 8.38 18.75 0.00
N ARG A 74 7.69 17.74 -0.54
CA ARG A 74 6.36 17.26 -0.11
C ARG A 74 6.19 17.06 1.40
N VAL A 75 5.45 17.98 1.99
CA VAL A 75 4.88 17.93 3.35
C VAL A 75 3.42 18.38 3.22
N PHE A 76 2.49 17.81 4.02
CA PHE A 76 1.08 18.19 3.94
C PHE A 76 0.71 19.20 5.04
N PRO A 77 0.08 20.34 4.71
CA PRO A 77 -0.16 20.85 3.36
C PRO A 77 1.11 21.50 2.78
N HIS A 78 1.19 21.58 1.45
CA HIS A 78 2.35 22.17 0.77
C HIS A 78 2.46 23.69 1.01
N PRO A 79 3.67 24.25 1.22
CA PRO A 79 3.87 25.69 1.29
C PRO A 79 3.65 26.42 -0.06
N GLU A 80 2.42 26.89 -0.23
CA GLU A 80 2.00 28.02 -1.07
C GLU A 80 1.86 27.83 -2.60
N GLY A 81 1.09 28.76 -3.19
CA GLY A 81 0.92 28.94 -4.63
C GLY A 81 -0.40 28.43 -5.24
N SER A 82 -1.44 28.26 -4.43
CA SER A 82 -2.85 28.32 -4.87
C SER A 82 -3.71 28.96 -3.76
N SER A 83 -4.88 29.49 -4.10
CA SER A 83 -5.81 30.12 -3.15
C SER A 83 -6.59 29.13 -2.28
N GLU A 84 -6.39 27.82 -2.46
CA GLU A 84 -7.26 26.75 -1.94
C GLU A 84 -6.56 25.79 -0.97
N SER A 85 -5.23 25.88 -0.84
CA SER A 85 -4.43 25.06 0.08
C SER A 85 -3.57 25.93 1.01
N PRO A 86 -3.76 25.87 2.33
CA PRO A 86 -3.00 26.69 3.27
C PRO A 86 -1.57 26.15 3.44
N ALA A 87 -0.61 27.01 3.79
CA ALA A 87 0.78 26.60 4.00
C ALA A 87 1.04 25.78 5.29
N LEU A 88 0.03 25.64 6.16
CA LEU A 88 0.00 24.89 7.43
C LEU A 88 -1.45 24.43 7.68
N PHE A 89 -1.66 23.27 8.32
CA PHE A 89 -2.94 23.00 8.98
C PHE A 89 -2.98 23.81 10.28
N ASN A 90 -3.93 24.74 10.43
CA ASN A 90 -4.00 25.61 11.59
C ASN A 90 -4.91 24.99 12.66
N CYS A 91 -4.31 24.61 13.78
CA CYS A 91 -5.02 24.27 14.99
C CYS A 91 -5.45 25.55 15.73
N ARG A 92 -6.68 25.56 16.24
CA ARG A 92 -7.21 26.58 17.15
C ARG A 92 -7.56 25.91 18.48
N LEU A 93 -7.10 26.49 19.58
CA LEU A 93 -7.30 25.94 20.92
C LEU A 93 -7.59 27.05 21.94
N THR A 94 -8.42 26.77 22.93
CA THR A 94 -8.70 27.70 24.03
C THR A 94 -8.42 27.01 25.36
N ILE A 95 -7.56 27.63 26.19
CA ILE A 95 -7.12 27.09 27.48
C ILE A 95 -7.62 28.04 28.58
N ALA A 96 -8.44 27.52 29.49
CA ALA A 96 -8.66 28.14 30.79
C ALA A 96 -7.51 27.77 31.73
N ASN A 97 -6.83 28.77 32.27
CA ASN A 97 -5.74 28.61 33.24
C ASN A 97 -6.14 29.26 34.56
N THR A 98 -6.16 28.45 35.62
CA THR A 98 -6.33 28.87 37.02
C THR A 98 -5.18 28.37 37.89
N SER A 99 -4.09 27.86 37.27
CA SER A 99 -2.86 27.48 37.95
C SER A 99 -2.05 28.69 38.42
N GLU A 100 -0.98 28.43 39.17
CA GLU A 100 -0.05 29.48 39.60
C GLU A 100 0.96 29.93 38.53
N ARG A 101 0.95 29.32 37.33
CA ARG A 101 1.91 29.63 36.26
C ARG A 101 1.23 30.26 35.05
N ASP A 102 1.59 31.51 34.75
CA ASP A 102 1.18 32.24 33.54
C ASP A 102 1.95 31.79 32.27
N THR A 103 2.96 30.93 32.42
CA THR A 103 3.63 30.21 31.33
C THR A 103 3.35 28.72 31.44
N LEU A 104 2.82 28.15 30.37
CA LEU A 104 2.51 26.73 30.22
C LEU A 104 3.41 26.10 29.15
N PHE A 105 3.37 24.78 29.07
CA PHE A 105 3.98 23.98 28.01
C PHE A 105 2.89 23.26 27.23
N TYR A 106 2.99 23.21 25.90
CA TYR A 106 2.03 22.51 25.05
C TYR A 106 2.70 21.74 23.92
N ALA A 107 2.13 20.58 23.58
CA ALA A 107 2.55 19.73 22.47
C ALA A 107 1.31 19.26 21.71
N LEU A 108 1.34 19.40 20.38
CA LEU A 108 0.39 18.79 19.46
C LEU A 108 1.05 17.53 18.89
N PHE A 109 0.33 16.42 18.88
CA PHE A 109 0.74 15.14 18.32
C PHE A 109 -0.24 14.71 17.23
N TYR A 110 0.25 14.06 16.17
CA TYR A 110 -0.60 13.40 15.18
C TYR A 110 -0.12 11.98 14.86
N GLN A 111 -1.07 11.10 14.56
CA GLN A 111 -0.82 9.71 14.16
C GLN A 111 -1.79 9.26 13.07
N ASN A 112 -1.38 8.25 12.28
CA ASN A 112 -2.24 7.64 11.27
C ASN A 112 -3.10 6.53 11.92
N GLU A 113 -4.39 6.51 11.60
CA GLU A 113 -5.40 5.60 12.14
C GLU A 113 -5.86 4.52 11.14
N SER A 114 -5.64 4.72 9.83
CA SER A 114 -6.02 3.72 8.83
C SER A 114 -5.08 2.51 8.84
N TYR A 115 -3.80 2.74 9.17
CA TYR A 115 -2.73 1.74 9.15
C TYR A 115 -1.97 1.73 10.49
N ALA A 116 -2.73 1.71 11.59
CA ALA A 116 -2.24 1.59 12.95
C ALA A 116 -2.20 0.12 13.41
N PHE A 117 -1.17 -0.24 14.17
CA PHE A 117 -1.19 -1.40 15.07
C PHE A 117 -2.01 -1.08 16.34
N GLU A 118 -2.53 -2.09 17.03
CA GLU A 118 -3.24 -1.87 18.30
C GLU A 118 -2.33 -1.30 19.41
N PRO A 119 -2.84 -0.50 20.36
CA PRO A 119 -2.05 0.06 21.46
C PRO A 119 -1.35 -1.03 22.29
N GLY A 120 -0.05 -0.87 22.52
CA GLY A 120 0.78 -1.86 23.21
C GLY A 120 1.26 -3.04 22.35
N HIS A 121 0.91 -3.09 21.05
CA HIS A 121 1.62 -3.94 20.09
C HIS A 121 3.12 -3.55 20.05
N PRO A 122 4.08 -4.47 19.83
CA PRO A 122 5.51 -4.14 19.79
C PRO A 122 5.93 -3.12 18.72
N ARG A 123 5.04 -2.76 17.80
CA ARG A 123 5.23 -1.71 16.77
C ARG A 123 4.18 -0.59 16.86
N ASP A 124 3.45 -0.45 17.98
CA ASP A 124 2.53 0.69 18.16
C ASP A 124 3.28 2.04 18.13
N ASP A 125 4.59 2.00 18.38
CA ASP A 125 5.54 3.10 18.21
C ASP A 125 5.71 3.55 16.75
N GLU A 126 5.19 2.81 15.75
CA GLU A 126 5.10 3.23 14.35
C GLU A 126 3.83 4.03 14.00
N ASN A 127 2.72 3.87 14.73
CA ASN A 127 1.43 4.51 14.40
C ASN A 127 1.53 6.03 14.39
N PHE A 128 2.26 6.54 15.40
CA PHE A 128 2.61 7.94 15.57
C PHE A 128 3.31 8.50 14.32
N TYR A 129 3.30 9.82 14.15
CA TYR A 129 4.13 10.45 13.12
C TYR A 129 4.97 11.56 13.73
N GLY A 130 4.35 12.59 14.29
CA GLY A 130 5.10 13.77 14.69
C GLY A 130 4.35 14.77 15.55
N THR A 131 5.07 15.83 15.87
CA THR A 131 4.54 17.03 16.52
C THR A 131 4.47 18.19 15.53
N TRP A 132 4.88 19.40 15.88
CA TRP A 132 4.68 20.63 15.09
C TRP A 132 5.26 20.66 13.66
N GLY A 133 6.01 19.63 13.27
CA GLY A 133 6.90 19.63 12.09
C GLY A 133 8.24 20.28 12.41
N TYR A 134 9.28 19.91 11.64
CA TYR A 134 10.64 20.43 11.81
C TYR A 134 10.72 21.89 11.33
N ASP A 135 10.51 22.79 12.28
CA ASP A 135 10.80 24.22 12.23
C ASP A 135 12.33 24.34 12.41
N GLU A 136 13.06 24.75 11.37
CA GLU A 136 14.48 24.38 11.15
C GLU A 136 15.49 25.02 12.14
N GLY A 137 14.99 25.70 13.17
CA GLY A 137 15.73 26.19 14.34
C GLY A 137 15.07 25.91 15.70
N LYS A 138 14.11 24.97 15.81
CA LYS A 138 13.41 24.65 17.07
C LYS A 138 13.35 23.14 17.35
N GLN A 139 13.53 22.78 18.62
CA GLN A 139 13.40 21.40 19.09
C GLN A 139 11.95 20.88 18.99
N PRO A 140 11.76 19.56 18.82
CA PRO A 140 10.44 18.92 18.80
C PRO A 140 9.77 18.91 20.17
N GLY A 141 8.49 18.51 20.21
CA GLY A 141 7.77 18.30 21.47
C GLY A 141 7.16 19.56 22.08
N PHE A 142 7.42 19.78 23.37
CA PHE A 142 6.73 20.79 24.17
C PHE A 142 7.26 22.21 23.92
N ARG A 143 6.41 23.06 23.33
CA ARG A 143 6.66 24.49 23.18
C ARG A 143 6.19 25.24 24.43
N LYS A 144 6.87 26.32 24.81
CA LYS A 144 6.38 27.25 25.86
C LYS A 144 5.30 28.16 25.30
N ILE A 145 4.34 28.56 26.14
CA ILE A 145 3.28 29.49 25.76
C ILE A 145 2.80 30.33 26.95
N ALA A 146 2.62 31.63 26.74
CA ALA A 146 2.04 32.53 27.73
C ALA A 146 0.51 32.39 27.73
N VAL A 147 -0.07 32.01 28.86
CA VAL A 147 -1.51 31.85 29.07
C VAL A 147 -1.83 32.47 30.42
N PRO A 148 -2.18 33.76 30.48
CA PRO A 148 -2.45 34.45 31.75
C PRO A 148 -3.54 33.77 32.56
N ARG A 149 -3.47 33.84 33.89
CA ARG A 149 -4.50 33.33 34.80
C ARG A 149 -5.86 33.98 34.51
N ARG A 150 -6.74 33.29 33.79
CA ARG A 150 -8.06 33.77 33.39
C ARG A 150 -9.02 32.61 33.18
N ALA A 151 -10.07 32.55 34.01
CA ALA A 151 -11.09 31.50 33.95
C ALA A 151 -11.88 31.47 32.62
N GLY A 152 -12.07 32.62 31.97
CA GLY A 152 -12.67 32.71 30.63
C GLY A 152 -11.79 32.21 29.48
N GLY A 153 -10.52 31.86 29.77
CA GLY A 153 -9.58 31.28 28.83
C GLY A 153 -8.83 32.25 27.93
N THR A 154 -7.79 31.71 27.30
CA THR A 154 -6.99 32.34 26.24
C THR A 154 -7.11 31.49 24.98
N THR A 155 -7.58 32.06 23.88
CA THR A 155 -7.62 31.41 22.58
C THR A 155 -6.31 31.64 21.83
N LEU A 156 -5.80 30.57 21.22
CA LEU A 156 -4.48 30.48 20.61
C LEU A 156 -4.60 29.80 19.25
N GLN A 157 -3.65 30.07 18.36
CA GLN A 157 -3.49 29.38 17.08
C GLN A 157 -2.07 28.86 16.93
N ALA A 158 -1.94 27.68 16.33
CA ALA A 158 -0.66 27.08 15.97
C ALA A 158 -0.82 26.33 14.64
N GLY A 159 0.22 26.28 13.83
CA GLY A 159 0.23 25.51 12.58
C GLY A 159 1.04 24.22 12.69
N VAL A 160 0.65 23.21 11.92
CA VAL A 160 1.35 21.92 11.80
C VAL A 160 1.52 21.52 10.33
N ARG A 161 2.60 20.77 10.05
CA ARG A 161 2.74 20.00 8.80
C ARG A 161 2.90 18.52 9.11
N LEU A 162 2.15 17.69 8.38
CA LEU A 162 2.28 16.24 8.34
C LEU A 162 3.46 15.90 7.43
N ARG A 163 4.47 15.17 7.94
CA ARG A 163 5.71 14.87 7.22
C ARG A 163 5.97 13.37 7.06
N GLY A 164 6.94 13.08 6.20
CA GLY A 164 7.59 11.77 6.14
C GLY A 164 8.38 11.49 7.43
N ASN A 165 8.14 10.33 8.03
CA ASN A 165 8.62 9.90 9.36
C ASN A 165 9.14 11.04 10.30
N PRO A 166 8.26 11.95 10.78
CA PRO A 166 8.67 13.20 11.40
C PRO A 166 9.42 13.04 12.73
N ARG A 167 9.42 11.84 13.33
CA ARG A 167 10.28 11.47 14.47
C ARG A 167 11.75 11.73 14.20
N ASN A 168 12.26 11.45 13.00
CA ASN A 168 13.60 11.88 12.64
C ASN A 168 13.78 11.80 11.12
N GLU A 169 13.50 12.91 10.44
CA GLU A 169 13.77 13.07 9.02
C GLU A 169 15.26 12.87 8.68
N SER A 170 16.21 13.20 9.57
CA SER A 170 17.65 13.10 9.28
C SER A 170 18.13 11.66 9.08
N LEU A 171 17.47 10.65 9.68
CA LEU A 171 17.75 9.22 9.44
C LEU A 171 17.54 8.78 7.98
N PHE A 172 16.99 9.68 7.16
CA PHE A 172 16.70 9.48 5.74
C PHE A 172 17.36 10.56 4.86
N MET A 173 17.77 11.71 5.41
CA MET A 173 18.46 12.76 4.63
C MET A 173 19.83 12.34 4.14
N ASP A 174 20.56 11.51 4.89
CA ASP A 174 21.92 11.13 4.54
C ASP A 174 22.00 10.45 3.16
N ALA A 175 22.70 11.11 2.24
CA ALA A 175 23.35 10.48 1.10
C ALA A 175 24.68 9.87 1.59
N PRO A 176 25.17 8.74 1.01
CA PRO A 176 26.42 8.14 1.45
C PRO A 176 27.60 9.11 1.30
N ALA A 177 28.43 9.26 2.33
CA ALA A 177 29.62 10.11 2.26
C ALA A 177 30.55 9.65 1.12
N GLY A 178 30.63 10.44 0.04
CA GLY A 178 31.28 10.05 -1.22
C GLY A 178 30.34 9.98 -2.42
N SER A 179 29.03 10.17 -2.26
CA SER A 179 28.14 10.52 -3.37
C SER A 179 28.66 11.79 -4.04
N ARG A 180 29.02 11.68 -5.32
CA ARG A 180 29.61 12.77 -6.08
C ARG A 180 28.49 13.78 -6.40
N PRO A 181 28.59 15.05 -5.97
CA PRO A 181 27.52 16.02 -6.22
C PRO A 181 27.30 16.15 -7.72
N LEU A 182 26.03 16.19 -8.14
CA LEU A 182 25.72 16.51 -9.53
C LEU A 182 26.24 17.92 -9.85
N PRO A 183 26.93 18.13 -10.98
CA PRO A 183 27.18 19.47 -11.48
C PRO A 183 25.86 20.20 -11.72
N ASP A 184 25.82 21.47 -11.32
CA ASP A 184 24.85 22.48 -11.73
C ASP A 184 23.39 22.24 -11.30
N GLY A 185 23.18 22.01 -10.00
CA GLY A 185 21.88 22.13 -9.32
C GLY A 185 22.01 22.75 -7.92
N PRO A 186 21.08 23.62 -7.46
CA PRO A 186 21.19 24.32 -6.18
C PRO A 186 20.71 23.45 -5.00
N ASP A 187 21.63 22.94 -4.18
CA ASP A 187 21.45 22.35 -2.83
C ASP A 187 20.34 21.28 -2.60
N ASP A 188 19.70 20.82 -3.68
CA ASP A 188 18.50 19.96 -3.68
C ASP A 188 18.74 18.50 -3.27
N GLU A 189 19.98 18.08 -2.99
CA GLU A 189 20.28 16.70 -2.56
C GLU A 189 19.54 16.33 -1.26
N ASN A 190 19.37 17.31 -0.36
CA ASN A 190 18.57 17.18 0.87
C ASN A 190 17.06 17.04 0.62
N LEU A 191 16.56 17.27 -0.60
CA LEU A 191 15.20 16.86 -0.93
C LEU A 191 15.13 15.34 -1.05
N TYR A 192 16.07 14.67 -1.73
CA TYR A 192 16.00 13.23 -2.07
C TYR A 192 15.88 12.30 -0.85
N GLY A 193 16.32 12.72 0.34
CA GLY A 193 16.07 11.99 1.58
C GLY A 193 14.62 12.00 2.09
N ARG A 194 13.86 13.09 1.85
CA ARG A 194 12.46 13.27 2.29
C ARG A 194 11.53 12.17 1.72
N TRP A 195 11.92 11.59 0.60
CA TRP A 195 11.14 10.63 -0.19
C TRP A 195 11.26 9.19 0.27
N LYS A 196 12.31 8.86 1.04
CA LYS A 196 12.57 7.49 1.52
C LYS A 196 11.47 6.96 2.45
N ARG A 197 10.69 7.85 3.09
CA ARG A 197 9.39 7.56 3.73
C ARG A 197 8.51 8.82 3.70
N PRO A 198 7.60 9.01 2.73
CA PRO A 198 6.64 10.13 2.75
C PRO A 198 5.58 9.92 3.86
N PRO A 199 4.70 10.91 4.12
CA PRO A 199 3.54 10.67 4.99
C PRO A 199 2.65 9.58 4.36
N ARG A 200 2.12 8.65 5.17
CA ARG A 200 1.21 7.59 4.68
C ARG A 200 -0.12 8.22 4.25
N MET A 201 -0.81 7.60 3.30
CA MET A 201 -2.23 7.88 3.07
C MET A 201 -3.07 7.35 4.25
N GLY A 202 -4.31 7.80 4.37
CA GLY A 202 -5.22 7.38 5.45
C GLY A 202 -5.68 8.53 6.35
N ARG A 203 -6.46 8.15 7.36
CA ARG A 203 -6.99 9.06 8.38
C ARG A 203 -5.91 9.41 9.39
N TYR A 204 -5.83 10.68 9.75
CA TYR A 204 -4.98 11.20 10.82
C TYR A 204 -5.84 11.77 11.95
N ARG A 205 -5.53 11.37 13.19
CA ARG A 205 -6.07 11.98 14.42
C ARG A 205 -5.05 12.92 15.06
N PHE A 206 -5.55 13.92 15.79
CA PHE A 206 -4.75 14.95 16.45
C PHE A 206 -5.00 14.95 17.96
N MET A 207 -3.94 15.14 18.76
CA MET A 207 -4.03 15.24 20.22
C MET A 207 -3.21 16.42 20.71
N LEU A 208 -3.84 17.28 21.50
CA LEU A 208 -3.23 18.39 22.21
C LEU A 208 -2.97 17.99 23.66
N VAL A 209 -1.75 18.23 24.13
CA VAL A 209 -1.33 18.05 25.52
C VAL A 209 -0.86 19.39 26.05
N VAL A 210 -1.35 19.82 27.22
CA VAL A 210 -0.98 21.09 27.88
C VAL A 210 -0.66 20.82 29.34
N THR A 211 0.47 21.32 29.84
CA THR A 211 0.90 21.16 31.24
C THR A 211 1.48 22.44 31.83
N THR A 212 1.42 22.59 33.16
CA THR A 212 2.18 23.61 33.89
C THR A 212 3.66 23.22 34.05
N ASP A 213 3.98 21.92 34.03
CA ASP A 213 5.32 21.37 34.26
C ASP A 213 5.58 20.10 33.42
N THR A 214 6.80 19.98 32.89
CA THR A 214 7.19 18.85 32.03
C THR A 214 8.05 17.81 32.76
N SER A 215 8.33 17.98 34.06
CA SER A 215 9.16 17.06 34.86
C SER A 215 8.51 15.69 35.09
N GLU A 216 7.19 15.64 35.27
CA GLU A 216 6.39 14.39 35.38
C GLU A 216 6.32 13.59 34.07
N ILE A 217 6.63 14.24 32.94
CA ILE A 217 6.48 13.64 31.60
C ILE A 217 7.75 12.88 31.23
N ASP A 218 7.59 11.68 30.69
CA ASP A 218 8.70 10.83 30.24
C ASP A 218 9.61 11.58 29.23
N PHE A 219 10.92 11.32 29.27
CA PHE A 219 11.86 11.95 28.36
C PHE A 219 11.52 11.65 26.89
N TYR A 220 11.13 10.43 26.55
CA TYR A 220 10.77 10.01 25.20
C TYR A 220 9.39 10.52 24.76
N ALA A 221 8.53 10.93 25.71
CA ALA A 221 7.27 11.64 25.42
C ALA A 221 7.50 13.14 25.18
N ARG A 222 8.65 13.69 25.63
CA ARG A 222 9.08 15.08 25.40
C ARG A 222 9.93 15.22 24.15
N ASP A 223 10.99 14.43 24.02
CA ASP A 223 11.83 14.32 22.83
C ASP A 223 11.46 13.03 22.06
N CYS A 224 10.34 13.08 21.33
CA CYS A 224 9.85 11.96 20.52
C CYS A 224 10.73 11.65 19.30
N HIS A 225 11.91 12.29 19.17
CA HIS A 225 12.93 11.97 18.16
C HIS A 225 13.94 10.93 18.68
N ARG A 226 13.87 10.58 19.97
CA ARG A 226 14.74 9.59 20.62
C ARG A 226 14.09 8.22 20.67
N ARG A 227 14.89 7.20 20.35
CA ARG A 227 14.58 5.80 20.64
C ARG A 227 14.93 5.50 22.09
N ARG A 228 14.18 4.61 22.73
CA ARG A 228 14.51 4.00 24.02
C ARG A 228 15.66 3.00 23.84
N SER A 229 16.12 2.42 24.96
CA SER A 229 17.19 1.41 24.96
C SER A 229 16.84 0.09 24.26
N ASP A 230 15.56 -0.15 23.97
CA ASP A 230 15.07 -1.29 23.18
C ASP A 230 15.10 -1.03 21.65
N GLY A 231 15.49 0.17 21.22
CA GLY A 231 15.51 0.57 19.81
C GLY A 231 14.20 1.14 19.27
N HIS A 232 13.09 1.03 20.01
CA HIS A 232 11.78 1.58 19.63
C HIS A 232 11.60 3.02 20.09
N TYR A 233 10.62 3.72 19.53
CA TYR A 233 10.15 4.99 20.05
C TYR A 233 9.10 4.77 21.15
N LEU A 234 8.64 5.86 21.78
CA LEU A 234 7.45 5.86 22.61
C LEU A 234 6.29 6.45 21.82
N ASN A 235 5.17 5.73 21.66
CA ASN A 235 3.96 6.33 21.09
C ASN A 235 3.35 7.34 22.09
N PRO A 236 3.26 8.64 21.76
CA PRO A 236 2.69 9.64 22.67
C PRO A 236 1.19 9.43 22.93
N PHE A 237 0.41 8.92 21.98
CA PHE A 237 -1.01 8.63 22.20
C PHE A 237 -1.19 7.51 23.23
N THR A 238 -0.49 6.39 23.07
CA THR A 238 -0.52 5.28 24.06
C THR A 238 -0.04 5.76 25.43
N TYR A 239 0.98 6.62 25.48
CA TYR A 239 1.49 7.18 26.72
C TYR A 239 0.53 8.16 27.42
N PHE A 240 -0.02 9.15 26.71
CA PHE A 240 -0.85 10.22 27.30
C PHE A 240 -2.31 9.82 27.51
N LEU A 241 -2.87 8.92 26.71
CA LEU A 241 -4.25 8.43 26.88
C LEU A 241 -4.34 7.27 27.87
N GLY A 242 -3.25 6.50 28.05
CA GLY A 242 -3.18 5.41 29.02
C GLY A 242 -2.78 5.82 30.45
N ARG A 243 -2.70 7.13 30.75
CA ARG A 243 -2.19 7.65 32.04
C ARG A 243 -2.93 8.91 32.49
N SER A 244 -2.95 9.14 33.81
CA SER A 244 -3.41 10.40 34.41
C SER A 244 -2.22 11.16 35.01
N PHE A 245 -2.31 12.49 35.01
CA PHE A 245 -1.25 13.41 35.45
C PHE A 245 -1.87 14.50 36.32
N ALA A 246 -1.18 14.97 37.36
CA ALA A 246 -1.74 15.98 38.27
C ALA A 246 -1.83 17.38 37.64
N HIS A 247 -0.94 17.65 36.67
CA HIS A 247 -0.71 18.99 36.13
C HIS A 247 -0.81 19.09 34.60
N THR A 248 -1.16 17.99 33.92
CA THR A 248 -1.34 17.92 32.46
C THR A 248 -2.81 17.67 32.10
N VAL A 249 -3.33 18.39 31.12
CA VAL A 249 -4.61 18.13 30.45
C VAL A 249 -4.35 17.66 29.01
N VAL A 250 -5.08 16.62 28.59
CA VAL A 250 -4.97 15.97 27.28
C VAL A 250 -6.33 16.06 26.58
N GLN A 251 -6.35 16.42 25.30
CA GLN A 251 -7.55 16.49 24.47
C GLN A 251 -7.26 15.95 23.07
N VAL A 252 -8.01 14.93 22.65
CA VAL A 252 -8.06 14.50 21.24
C VAL A 252 -9.03 15.42 20.49
N ALA A 253 -8.74 15.74 19.23
CA ALA A 253 -9.68 16.47 18.38
C ALA A 253 -10.79 15.54 17.88
N ASP A 254 -12.02 16.05 17.82
CA ASP A 254 -13.15 15.37 17.16
C ASP A 254 -12.96 15.31 15.63
N GLU A 255 -12.14 16.23 15.09
CA GLU A 255 -11.78 16.31 13.67
C GLU A 255 -10.66 15.32 13.28
N GLN A 256 -10.82 14.67 12.13
CA GLN A 256 -9.80 13.85 11.49
C GLN A 256 -9.48 14.36 10.07
N LEU A 257 -8.27 14.10 9.59
CA LEU A 257 -7.87 14.38 8.21
C LEU A 257 -7.68 13.08 7.43
N GLN A 258 -8.49 12.80 6.40
CA GLN A 258 -8.21 11.73 5.43
C GLN A 258 -7.28 12.29 4.35
N ILE A 259 -6.03 11.85 4.34
CA ILE A 259 -5.12 12.07 3.21
C ILE A 259 -5.34 10.94 2.20
N TYR A 260 -5.55 11.30 0.94
CA TYR A 260 -5.65 10.35 -0.17
C TYR A 260 -5.01 10.96 -1.42
N MET A 261 -4.68 10.17 -2.42
CA MET A 261 -4.41 10.68 -3.77
C MET A 261 -5.42 10.11 -4.75
N ARG A 262 -6.09 10.95 -5.53
CA ARG A 262 -6.87 10.54 -6.71
C ARG A 262 -6.74 11.60 -7.81
N PRO A 263 -5.93 11.37 -8.85
CA PRO A 263 -5.78 12.30 -9.96
C PRO A 263 -7.07 12.38 -10.81
N PRO A 264 -7.57 13.58 -11.15
CA PRO A 264 -8.70 13.73 -12.08
C PRO A 264 -8.29 13.46 -13.54
N LYS A 265 -6.98 13.48 -13.83
CA LYS A 265 -6.32 13.01 -15.06
C LYS A 265 -4.95 12.44 -14.68
N LEU A 266 -4.47 11.41 -15.36
CA LEU A 266 -3.24 10.70 -14.96
C LEU A 266 -1.95 11.40 -15.43
N GLY A 267 -2.03 12.25 -16.47
CA GLY A 267 -0.90 12.98 -17.04
C GLY A 267 0.09 12.13 -17.84
N ALA A 268 0.80 12.74 -18.78
CA ALA A 268 1.73 12.02 -19.65
C ALA A 268 2.90 11.42 -18.85
N PRO A 269 3.24 10.12 -19.01
CA PRO A 269 4.32 9.51 -18.23
C PRO A 269 5.68 10.18 -18.48
N LEU A 270 6.40 10.51 -17.40
CA LEU A 270 7.77 11.04 -17.51
C LEU A 270 8.77 9.95 -17.95
N PRO A 271 9.84 10.29 -18.71
CA PRO A 271 10.87 9.35 -19.16
C PRO A 271 11.42 8.43 -18.06
N ALA A 272 11.66 7.15 -18.39
CA ALA A 272 12.17 6.15 -17.43
C ALA A 272 13.51 6.56 -16.80
N ARG A 273 14.40 7.20 -17.58
CA ARG A 273 15.74 7.62 -17.17
C ARG A 273 15.79 8.95 -16.42
N ASP A 274 14.73 9.76 -16.46
CA ASP A 274 14.69 11.04 -15.75
C ASP A 274 14.30 10.84 -14.28
N TRP A 275 15.22 10.29 -13.49
CA TRP A 275 15.03 10.02 -12.06
C TRP A 275 14.84 11.28 -11.20
N ARG A 276 14.99 12.47 -11.80
CA ARG A 276 14.79 13.76 -11.13
C ARG A 276 13.30 13.96 -10.81
N MET A 277 13.03 14.85 -9.86
CA MET A 277 11.68 15.30 -9.56
C MET A 277 11.14 16.20 -10.69
N PRO A 278 9.80 16.28 -10.89
CA PRO A 278 9.19 17.24 -11.81
C PRO A 278 9.66 18.67 -11.52
N ALA A 279 10.32 19.29 -12.50
CA ALA A 279 10.87 20.63 -12.42
C ALA A 279 10.00 21.68 -13.14
N THR A 280 9.22 21.27 -14.15
CA THR A 280 8.29 22.15 -14.87
C THR A 280 6.84 21.87 -14.47
N ALA A 281 5.97 22.89 -14.59
CA ALA A 281 4.53 22.75 -14.32
C ALA A 281 3.85 21.69 -15.23
N GLU A 282 4.40 21.42 -16.41
CA GLU A 282 3.96 20.35 -17.31
C GLU A 282 4.36 18.96 -16.78
N GLN A 283 5.61 18.77 -16.35
CA GLN A 283 6.04 17.52 -15.70
C GLN A 283 5.26 17.25 -14.41
N MET A 284 4.78 18.30 -13.74
CA MET A 284 3.98 18.23 -12.52
C MET A 284 2.56 17.71 -12.75
N GLU A 285 2.06 17.66 -13.99
CA GLU A 285 0.78 16.99 -14.31
C GLU A 285 0.87 15.46 -14.28
N ALA A 286 2.08 14.89 -14.35
CA ALA A 286 2.28 13.45 -14.42
C ALA A 286 2.09 12.75 -13.07
N SER A 287 1.23 11.74 -13.03
CA SER A 287 1.11 10.82 -11.88
C SER A 287 2.12 9.65 -11.96
N PHE A 288 2.60 9.37 -13.17
CA PHE A 288 3.42 8.20 -13.50
C PHE A 288 4.68 8.59 -14.30
N ARG A 289 5.61 7.64 -14.36
CA ARG A 289 6.74 7.59 -15.30
C ARG A 289 6.78 6.22 -15.98
N TYR A 290 7.42 6.10 -17.14
CA TYR A 290 7.68 4.79 -17.74
C TYR A 290 8.46 3.92 -16.74
N SER A 291 8.12 2.64 -16.66
CA SER A 291 8.92 1.64 -15.96
C SER A 291 9.51 0.66 -16.97
N SER A 292 10.67 0.11 -16.64
CA SER A 292 11.38 -0.88 -17.45
C SER A 292 11.42 -2.20 -16.70
N PHE A 293 11.04 -3.27 -17.40
CA PHE A 293 11.33 -4.66 -17.08
C PHE A 293 12.02 -5.36 -18.27
N GLY A 294 12.42 -4.58 -19.27
CA GLY A 294 13.18 -5.04 -20.43
C GLY A 294 14.58 -5.50 -20.03
N GLY A 295 15.29 -6.11 -20.99
CA GLY A 295 16.47 -6.91 -20.70
C GLY A 295 16.14 -8.38 -20.38
N ALA A 296 14.86 -8.74 -20.21
CA ALA A 296 14.42 -10.13 -20.17
C ALA A 296 14.82 -10.87 -21.46
N LYS A 297 15.50 -12.01 -21.32
CA LYS A 297 16.01 -12.80 -22.46
C LYS A 297 15.26 -14.11 -22.60
N MET A 298 14.77 -14.36 -23.81
CA MET A 298 14.02 -15.58 -24.14
C MET A 298 14.33 -16.05 -25.57
N PRO A 299 14.42 -17.36 -25.84
CA PRO A 299 14.33 -17.85 -27.21
C PRO A 299 12.95 -17.48 -27.80
N ASN A 300 12.86 -17.19 -29.10
CA ASN A 300 11.57 -16.97 -29.76
C ASN A 300 11.57 -17.45 -31.22
N VAL A 301 10.46 -18.04 -31.66
CA VAL A 301 10.22 -18.34 -33.09
C VAL A 301 10.33 -17.08 -33.95
N PRO A 302 11.05 -17.10 -35.09
CA PRO A 302 11.23 -15.95 -35.98
C PRO A 302 10.00 -15.78 -36.89
N VAL A 303 8.83 -15.55 -36.29
CA VAL A 303 7.54 -15.49 -36.98
C VAL A 303 6.73 -14.33 -36.41
N VAL A 304 6.26 -13.42 -37.29
CA VAL A 304 5.27 -12.38 -36.97
C VAL A 304 3.87 -12.89 -37.32
N ALA A 305 2.90 -12.81 -36.40
CA ALA A 305 1.53 -13.23 -36.62
C ALA A 305 0.53 -12.47 -35.75
N ASP A 306 -0.76 -12.48 -36.12
CA ASP A 306 -1.82 -11.89 -35.29
C ASP A 306 -2.18 -12.84 -34.13
N VAL A 307 -1.50 -12.64 -33.01
CA VAL A 307 -1.72 -13.35 -31.74
C VAL A 307 -2.97 -12.88 -30.98
N ASN A 308 -3.63 -11.80 -31.42
CA ASN A 308 -4.80 -11.23 -30.74
C ASN A 308 -6.11 -11.81 -31.27
N ASN A 309 -6.15 -12.26 -32.54
CA ASN A 309 -7.36 -12.80 -33.17
C ASN A 309 -7.26 -14.31 -33.46
N ASN A 310 -8.32 -14.86 -34.08
CA ASN A 310 -8.48 -16.29 -34.33
C ASN A 310 -7.64 -16.86 -35.49
N SER A 311 -6.73 -16.08 -36.07
CA SER A 311 -5.72 -16.63 -37.01
C SER A 311 -4.66 -17.45 -36.28
N PHE A 312 -4.31 -17.10 -35.03
CA PHE A 312 -3.41 -17.87 -34.19
C PHE A 312 -4.16 -18.90 -33.33
N THR A 313 -4.42 -20.07 -33.91
CA THR A 313 -5.15 -21.20 -33.28
C THR A 313 -4.22 -22.17 -32.53
N PRO A 314 -4.73 -23.09 -31.68
CA PRO A 314 -3.91 -24.13 -31.05
C PRO A 314 -3.15 -24.97 -32.07
N ALA A 315 -3.76 -25.24 -33.23
CA ALA A 315 -3.10 -25.87 -34.37
C ALA A 315 -1.96 -25.02 -34.97
N ALA A 316 -2.07 -23.68 -34.98
CA ALA A 316 -0.99 -22.79 -35.41
C ALA A 316 0.19 -22.80 -34.42
N TYR A 317 -0.09 -22.68 -33.12
CA TYR A 317 0.91 -22.83 -32.06
C TYR A 317 1.64 -24.19 -32.14
N ASN A 318 0.90 -25.29 -32.28
CA ASN A 318 1.48 -26.63 -32.39
C ASN A 318 2.33 -26.80 -33.66
N ARG A 319 1.98 -26.16 -34.79
CA ARG A 319 2.85 -26.15 -35.99
C ARG A 319 4.20 -25.49 -35.69
N LEU A 320 4.21 -24.32 -35.06
CA LEU A 320 5.45 -23.61 -34.71
C LEU A 320 6.32 -24.44 -33.75
N LYS A 321 5.71 -25.00 -32.70
CA LYS A 321 6.33 -25.91 -31.72
C LYS A 321 6.99 -27.15 -32.35
N HIS A 322 6.53 -27.60 -33.52
CA HIS A 322 7.12 -28.73 -34.26
C HIS A 322 8.00 -28.32 -35.45
N GLN A 323 7.95 -27.06 -35.88
CA GLN A 323 8.74 -26.52 -36.99
C GLN A 323 10.14 -26.06 -36.56
N PHE A 324 10.29 -25.61 -35.32
CA PHE A 324 11.54 -25.04 -34.80
C PHE A 324 12.08 -25.86 -33.62
N ASP A 325 13.40 -26.08 -33.59
CA ASP A 325 14.08 -26.65 -32.42
C ASP A 325 14.32 -25.54 -31.37
N PRO A 326 13.77 -25.66 -30.14
CA PRO A 326 13.90 -24.63 -29.11
C PRO A 326 15.34 -24.44 -28.61
N THR A 327 16.25 -25.37 -28.88
CA THR A 327 17.68 -25.23 -28.57
C THR A 327 18.44 -24.39 -29.60
N THR A 328 17.84 -24.13 -30.77
CA THR A 328 18.45 -23.34 -31.87
C THR A 328 17.74 -22.00 -32.12
N LEU A 329 16.67 -21.69 -31.38
CA LEU A 329 15.93 -20.44 -31.53
C LEU A 329 16.80 -19.22 -31.18
N PRO A 330 16.66 -18.08 -31.90
CA PRO A 330 17.33 -16.84 -31.54
C PRO A 330 16.84 -16.38 -30.17
N VAL A 331 17.80 -16.07 -29.27
CA VAL A 331 17.50 -15.46 -27.96
C VAL A 331 17.33 -13.97 -28.16
N VAL A 332 16.10 -13.50 -28.07
CA VAL A 332 15.77 -12.06 -28.12
C VAL A 332 15.76 -11.46 -26.73
N THR A 333 16.02 -10.16 -26.70
CA THR A 333 15.95 -9.34 -25.49
C THR A 333 14.72 -8.46 -25.60
N VAL A 334 13.84 -8.48 -24.60
CA VAL A 334 12.65 -7.63 -24.55
C VAL A 334 13.08 -6.17 -24.35
N GLY A 335 12.60 -5.27 -25.20
CA GLY A 335 12.91 -3.84 -25.16
C GLY A 335 12.05 -3.03 -24.18
N ASP A 336 12.59 -1.90 -23.72
CA ASP A 336 12.02 -0.98 -22.74
C ASP A 336 12.11 0.51 -23.16
N ASP A 337 12.65 0.78 -24.34
CA ASP A 337 13.16 2.09 -24.77
C ASP A 337 12.20 2.87 -25.70
N GLY A 338 11.15 2.21 -26.20
CA GLY A 338 10.04 2.87 -26.91
C GLY A 338 9.02 3.52 -25.97
N PRO A 339 8.22 4.49 -26.44
CA PRO A 339 7.08 5.03 -25.69
C PRO A 339 5.90 4.04 -25.70
N THR A 340 6.08 2.91 -25.00
CA THR A 340 5.08 1.85 -24.83
C THR A 340 3.96 2.21 -23.86
N ALA A 341 3.98 3.44 -23.33
CA ALA A 341 2.87 4.09 -22.68
C ALA A 341 2.66 5.49 -23.29
N SER A 342 1.44 6.02 -23.25
CA SER A 342 1.13 7.39 -23.68
C SER A 342 -0.13 7.89 -22.98
N VAL A 343 -0.45 9.18 -23.08
CA VAL A 343 -1.78 9.69 -22.67
C VAL A 343 -2.63 9.96 -23.89
N ALA A 344 -3.87 9.48 -23.84
CA ALA A 344 -4.92 9.84 -24.79
C ALA A 344 -5.61 11.15 -24.36
N ASP A 345 -6.28 11.84 -25.29
CA ASP A 345 -6.98 13.12 -25.05
C ASP A 345 -7.98 13.10 -23.88
N SER A 346 -8.47 11.90 -23.53
CA SER A 346 -9.32 11.60 -22.37
C SER A 346 -8.62 11.76 -21.01
N GLY A 347 -7.30 12.01 -20.96
CA GLY A 347 -6.51 12.11 -19.73
C GLY A 347 -6.09 10.77 -19.12
N ARG A 348 -6.25 9.68 -19.87
CA ARG A 348 -5.98 8.28 -19.47
C ARG A 348 -4.68 7.78 -20.07
N ILE A 349 -4.00 6.84 -19.40
CA ILE A 349 -2.76 6.25 -19.91
C ILE A 349 -3.09 5.02 -20.75
N GLN A 350 -2.66 5.01 -22.02
CA GLN A 350 -2.62 3.80 -22.83
C GLN A 350 -1.33 3.01 -22.54
N LEU A 351 -1.42 1.68 -22.51
CA LEU A 351 -0.28 0.76 -22.47
C LEU A 351 -0.28 -0.07 -23.76
N ILE A 352 0.78 0.04 -24.55
CA ILE A 352 0.86 -0.48 -25.91
C ILE A 352 2.14 -1.29 -26.08
N ASN A 353 2.02 -2.62 -26.14
CA ASN A 353 3.06 -3.45 -26.74
C ASN A 353 2.90 -3.30 -28.28
N PRO A 354 3.87 -2.74 -29.01
CA PRO A 354 3.70 -2.40 -30.41
C PRO A 354 3.61 -3.64 -31.31
N ALA A 355 3.18 -3.44 -32.55
CA ALA A 355 3.39 -4.45 -33.60
C ALA A 355 4.88 -4.55 -33.95
N ALA A 356 5.34 -5.75 -34.27
CA ALA A 356 6.71 -5.99 -34.72
C ALA A 356 6.86 -5.73 -36.23
N ASP A 357 8.00 -5.19 -36.64
CA ASP A 357 8.38 -5.11 -38.05
C ASP A 357 8.76 -6.51 -38.57
N PRO A 358 8.19 -7.02 -39.67
CA PRO A 358 8.62 -8.27 -40.28
C PRO A 358 10.08 -8.32 -40.75
N ALA A 359 10.74 -7.17 -40.93
CA ALA A 359 12.16 -7.08 -41.27
C ALA A 359 13.09 -7.06 -40.05
N ASP A 360 12.63 -6.56 -38.90
CA ASP A 360 13.38 -6.52 -37.63
C ASP A 360 12.43 -6.70 -36.43
N PRO A 361 12.06 -7.96 -36.11
CA PRO A 361 10.96 -8.24 -35.20
C PRO A 361 11.38 -8.20 -33.72
N HIS A 362 10.86 -7.21 -32.98
CA HIS A 362 11.12 -7.01 -31.55
C HIS A 362 9.88 -7.27 -30.68
N LYS A 363 10.10 -7.60 -29.39
CA LYS A 363 9.08 -7.60 -28.33
C LYS A 363 9.44 -6.50 -27.33
N TYR A 364 8.46 -5.69 -26.93
CA TYR A 364 8.64 -4.63 -25.92
C TYR A 364 7.60 -4.77 -24.81
N ASP A 365 8.02 -4.45 -23.59
CA ASP A 365 7.13 -4.34 -22.43
C ASP A 365 6.44 -2.97 -22.39
N ALA A 366 5.19 -2.93 -21.94
CA ALA A 366 4.43 -1.70 -21.74
C ALA A 366 4.11 -1.54 -20.25
N SER A 367 4.81 -0.63 -19.57
CA SER A 367 4.58 -0.42 -18.14
C SER A 367 4.86 0.99 -17.64
N VAL A 368 4.15 1.39 -16.59
CA VAL A 368 4.33 2.67 -15.88
C VAL A 368 4.41 2.46 -14.38
N ARG A 369 5.21 3.27 -13.68
CA ARG A 369 5.31 3.31 -12.22
C ARG A 369 4.97 4.69 -11.65
N THR A 370 4.38 4.75 -10.47
CA THR A 370 4.06 6.03 -9.81
C THR A 370 5.33 6.85 -9.55
N LEU A 371 5.24 8.19 -9.67
CA LEU A 371 6.41 9.07 -9.48
C LEU A 371 7.06 8.98 -8.10
N PHE A 372 6.37 8.42 -7.11
CA PHE A 372 6.79 8.29 -5.72
C PHE A 372 6.25 6.98 -5.14
N GLY A 373 6.83 6.54 -4.03
CA GLY A 373 6.43 5.33 -3.32
C GLY A 373 5.52 5.59 -2.13
N PHE A 374 4.97 4.52 -1.57
CA PHE A 374 4.02 4.50 -0.46
C PHE A 374 4.41 3.40 0.54
N THR A 375 3.92 3.49 1.78
CA THR A 375 4.07 2.46 2.81
C THR A 375 2.70 2.23 3.45
N TYR A 376 2.10 1.07 3.22
CA TYR A 376 0.66 0.82 3.42
C TYR A 376 -0.23 1.74 2.56
N GLY A 377 -1.49 1.36 2.44
CA GLY A 377 -2.48 2.06 1.63
C GLY A 377 -3.51 1.13 1.02
N ARG A 378 -4.61 1.72 0.56
CA ARG A 378 -5.59 1.03 -0.30
C ARG A 378 -5.40 1.52 -1.73
N PHE A 379 -4.69 0.74 -2.52
CA PHE A 379 -4.30 1.05 -3.88
C PHE A 379 -5.37 0.55 -4.83
N ARG A 380 -6.09 1.45 -5.50
CA ARG A 380 -7.11 1.12 -6.50
C ARG A 380 -6.69 1.59 -7.88
N ALA A 381 -6.95 0.77 -8.88
CA ALA A 381 -6.82 1.15 -10.29
C ALA A 381 -8.01 0.63 -11.10
N ARG A 382 -8.58 1.49 -11.93
CA ARG A 382 -9.55 1.12 -12.96
C ARG A 382 -8.79 0.85 -14.24
N ILE A 383 -8.76 -0.39 -14.69
CA ILE A 383 -7.90 -0.82 -15.80
C ILE A 383 -8.70 -1.65 -16.81
N ARG A 384 -8.55 -1.32 -18.09
CA ARG A 384 -8.84 -2.23 -19.19
C ARG A 384 -7.54 -2.86 -19.66
N PHE A 385 -7.12 -3.94 -19.01
CA PHE A 385 -6.01 -4.76 -19.51
C PHE A 385 -6.39 -5.41 -20.86
N PRO A 386 -5.42 -5.74 -21.71
CA PRO A 386 -5.68 -6.47 -22.95
C PRO A 386 -6.23 -7.87 -22.64
N GLN A 387 -7.17 -8.33 -23.46
CA GLN A 387 -7.62 -9.72 -23.44
C GLN A 387 -6.45 -10.64 -23.83
N ILE A 388 -5.94 -11.42 -22.86
CA ILE A 388 -4.75 -12.26 -23.06
C ILE A 388 -5.02 -13.58 -23.77
N VAL A 389 -6.30 -13.99 -23.86
CA VAL A 389 -6.73 -15.24 -24.52
C VAL A 389 -7.57 -14.89 -25.73
N ASN A 390 -7.11 -15.20 -26.94
CA ASN A 390 -7.93 -15.01 -28.14
C ASN A 390 -9.16 -15.95 -28.14
N SER A 391 -10.15 -15.73 -29.00
CA SER A 391 -11.35 -16.58 -29.05
C SER A 391 -11.12 -17.98 -29.64
N ALA A 392 -9.86 -18.36 -29.94
CA ALA A 392 -9.43 -19.73 -30.20
C ALA A 392 -8.81 -20.42 -28.95
N GLY A 393 -8.78 -19.76 -27.79
CA GLY A 393 -8.26 -20.29 -26.52
C GLY A 393 -6.74 -20.18 -26.35
N VAL A 394 -6.06 -19.43 -27.23
CA VAL A 394 -4.60 -19.29 -27.25
C VAL A 394 -4.15 -18.03 -26.51
N TRP A 395 -3.07 -18.15 -25.75
CA TRP A 395 -2.44 -17.02 -25.06
C TRP A 395 -1.65 -16.16 -26.06
N ASN A 396 -1.78 -14.83 -25.97
CA ASN A 396 -1.07 -13.89 -26.84
C ASN A 396 0.38 -13.59 -26.40
N GLY A 397 0.84 -14.17 -25.29
CA GLY A 397 2.20 -14.01 -24.75
C GLY A 397 2.39 -12.87 -23.75
N ILE A 398 1.36 -12.05 -23.49
CA ILE A 398 1.40 -10.99 -22.49
C ILE A 398 0.78 -11.46 -21.17
N SER A 399 1.45 -11.16 -20.07
CA SER A 399 0.85 -11.13 -18.73
C SER A 399 0.61 -9.67 -18.29
N PRO A 400 -0.62 -9.28 -17.95
CA PRO A 400 -0.90 -8.00 -17.32
C PRO A 400 -0.73 -8.08 -15.81
N ALA A 401 -0.16 -7.05 -15.21
CA ALA A 401 0.12 -6.99 -13.78
C ALA A 401 -0.21 -5.63 -13.15
N PHE A 402 -0.67 -5.67 -11.89
CA PHE A 402 -0.75 -4.54 -10.98
C PHE A 402 0.07 -4.87 -9.74
N TRP A 403 1.19 -4.19 -9.58
CA TRP A 403 2.20 -4.43 -8.57
C TRP A 403 2.27 -3.30 -7.54
N LEU A 404 2.61 -3.68 -6.30
CA LEU A 404 3.38 -2.86 -5.37
C LEU A 404 4.79 -3.43 -5.33
N PHE A 405 5.80 -2.65 -5.71
CA PHE A 405 7.18 -3.12 -5.87
C PHE A 405 8.17 -2.24 -5.10
N SER A 406 9.15 -2.83 -4.40
CA SER A 406 10.14 -2.14 -3.56
C SER A 406 10.85 -1.00 -4.28
N ALA A 407 10.78 0.21 -3.70
CA ALA A 407 11.27 1.44 -4.33
C ALA A 407 12.80 1.54 -4.44
N ALA A 408 13.54 0.88 -3.54
CA ALA A 408 15.00 0.79 -3.58
C ALA A 408 15.50 -0.49 -2.89
N GLY A 409 16.60 -1.06 -3.38
CA GLY A 409 17.31 -2.18 -2.77
C GLY A 409 18.30 -1.73 -1.68
N GLU A 410 17.90 -0.84 -0.77
CA GLU A 410 18.79 -0.16 0.18
C GLU A 410 18.44 -0.42 1.67
N PRO A 411 19.39 -0.34 2.63
CA PRO A 411 19.14 -0.60 4.06
C PRO A 411 18.16 0.35 4.79
N TRP A 412 17.73 1.45 4.19
CA TRP A 412 16.60 2.24 4.71
C TRP A 412 15.23 1.67 4.32
N ASN A 413 15.21 0.82 3.29
CA ASN A 413 14.04 0.24 2.66
C ASN A 413 13.89 -1.28 2.90
N SER A 414 14.65 -1.88 3.83
CA SER A 414 14.56 -3.33 4.09
C SER A 414 13.20 -3.75 4.66
N LEU A 415 12.77 -4.97 4.30
CA LEU A 415 11.50 -5.60 4.77
C LEU A 415 11.31 -5.50 6.28
N ASN A 416 12.39 -5.73 7.02
CA ASN A 416 12.46 -5.59 8.46
C ASN A 416 13.91 -5.25 8.83
N ARG A 417 14.13 -4.17 9.60
CA ARG A 417 15.49 -3.76 10.01
C ARG A 417 16.11 -4.67 11.06
N ASP A 418 15.26 -5.38 11.80
CA ASP A 418 15.65 -6.09 13.02
C ASP A 418 15.66 -7.62 12.83
N TYR A 419 15.41 -8.10 11.59
CA TYR A 419 15.33 -9.53 11.27
C TYR A 419 16.59 -10.09 10.60
N ARG A 420 16.97 -11.33 10.96
CA ARG A 420 18.18 -12.02 10.48
C ARG A 420 17.94 -13.53 10.29
N GLY A 421 17.26 -13.96 9.22
CA GLY A 421 17.03 -15.39 8.97
C GLY A 421 16.04 -15.74 7.85
N GLY A 422 16.24 -15.25 6.63
CA GLY A 422 15.37 -15.57 5.49
C GLY A 422 15.52 -17.01 4.93
N PHE A 423 14.65 -17.41 4.01
CA PHE A 423 14.81 -18.68 3.26
C PHE A 423 15.85 -18.59 2.14
N CYS A 424 16.22 -17.38 1.72
CA CYS A 424 17.38 -17.11 0.86
C CYS A 424 18.26 -16.07 1.56
N THR A 425 19.55 -16.36 1.68
CA THR A 425 20.52 -15.53 2.43
C THR A 425 21.49 -14.76 1.53
N ASP A 426 21.13 -14.59 0.26
CA ASP A 426 21.90 -13.75 -0.67
C ASP A 426 21.59 -12.28 -0.36
N ASP A 427 22.58 -11.52 0.12
CA ASP A 427 22.41 -10.17 0.69
C ASP A 427 21.63 -9.21 -0.24
N GLU A 428 21.77 -9.34 -1.56
CA GLU A 428 21.07 -8.54 -2.57
C GLU A 428 19.54 -8.62 -2.45
N ARG A 429 18.99 -9.75 -1.95
CA ARG A 429 17.54 -10.00 -1.89
C ARG A 429 16.89 -9.58 -0.57
N ALA A 430 17.68 -9.21 0.45
CA ALA A 430 17.17 -8.79 1.76
C ALA A 430 16.36 -7.48 1.74
N PHE A 431 16.42 -6.74 0.63
CA PHE A 431 15.78 -5.42 0.43
C PHE A 431 14.59 -5.45 -0.53
N PHE A 432 14.30 -6.59 -1.16
CA PHE A 432 13.20 -6.75 -2.11
C PHE A 432 11.84 -6.80 -1.40
N SER A 433 10.79 -6.30 -2.05
CA SER A 433 9.39 -6.50 -1.62
C SER A 433 8.49 -6.43 -2.85
N GLU A 434 7.53 -7.35 -2.95
CA GLU A 434 6.51 -7.29 -3.99
C GLU A 434 5.18 -7.84 -3.47
N ILE A 435 4.09 -7.12 -3.77
CA ILE A 435 2.70 -7.56 -3.58
C ILE A 435 2.02 -7.38 -4.94
N ASP A 436 1.40 -8.41 -5.50
CA ASP A 436 0.94 -8.38 -6.89
C ASP A 436 -0.52 -8.79 -7.12
N ILE A 437 -1.02 -8.38 -8.29
CA ILE A 437 -2.08 -9.05 -9.05
C ILE A 437 -1.48 -9.34 -10.42
N GLU A 438 -1.13 -10.60 -10.71
CA GLU A 438 -0.58 -11.04 -12.00
C GLU A 438 -1.59 -11.93 -12.74
N ILE A 439 -1.88 -11.63 -14.00
CA ILE A 439 -2.94 -12.34 -14.77
C ILE A 439 -2.31 -13.19 -15.88
N PHE A 440 -2.51 -14.51 -15.84
CA PHE A 440 -1.92 -15.46 -16.78
C PHE A 440 -2.93 -16.52 -17.30
N LYS A 441 -2.63 -17.14 -18.45
CA LYS A 441 -3.46 -18.21 -19.03
C LYS A 441 -3.45 -19.45 -18.12
N ALA A 442 -4.63 -20.00 -17.79
CA ALA A 442 -4.72 -21.19 -16.95
C ALA A 442 -4.40 -22.50 -17.70
N GLN A 443 -3.73 -23.43 -17.01
CA GLN A 443 -3.52 -24.82 -17.45
C GLN A 443 -4.73 -25.70 -17.11
N CYS A 444 -5.63 -25.88 -18.08
CA CYS A 444 -6.98 -26.40 -17.88
C CYS A 444 -7.05 -27.81 -17.27
N ILE A 445 -6.24 -28.76 -17.77
CA ILE A 445 -6.14 -30.11 -17.21
C ILE A 445 -5.41 -30.13 -15.85
N ARG A 446 -4.38 -29.30 -15.67
CA ARG A 446 -3.53 -29.34 -14.46
C ARG A 446 -4.20 -28.75 -13.23
N TYR A 447 -5.03 -27.70 -13.32
CA TYR A 447 -5.66 -27.10 -12.13
C TYR A 447 -6.64 -28.02 -11.40
N ARG A 448 -7.16 -29.08 -12.05
CA ARG A 448 -7.87 -30.18 -11.35
C ARG A 448 -6.96 -31.07 -10.50
N ASN A 449 -5.69 -31.24 -10.90
CA ASN A 449 -4.75 -32.19 -10.29
C ASN A 449 -3.70 -31.53 -9.39
N TYR A 450 -3.48 -30.21 -9.50
CA TYR A 450 -2.52 -29.43 -8.68
C TYR A 450 -2.72 -29.59 -7.16
N ARG A 451 -3.90 -30.06 -6.71
CA ARG A 451 -4.20 -30.36 -5.31
C ARG A 451 -3.34 -31.47 -4.68
N ASN A 452 -2.72 -32.36 -5.48
CA ASN A 452 -2.10 -33.58 -4.97
C ASN A 452 -0.61 -33.79 -5.35
N ASP A 453 -0.09 -33.13 -6.39
CA ASP A 453 1.21 -33.50 -7.01
C ASP A 453 2.38 -32.55 -6.66
N GLY A 454 3.33 -33.05 -5.87
CA GLY A 454 4.59 -32.37 -5.54
C GLY A 454 5.57 -32.19 -6.72
N TYR A 455 6.68 -31.48 -6.49
CA TYR A 455 7.64 -31.07 -7.55
C TYR A 455 8.18 -32.23 -8.40
N GLU A 456 8.47 -33.40 -7.82
CA GLU A 456 8.87 -34.56 -8.61
C GLU A 456 7.77 -35.09 -9.54
N GLY A 457 6.51 -34.96 -9.14
CA GLY A 457 5.35 -35.19 -10.00
C GLY A 457 5.36 -34.18 -11.14
N ARG A 458 5.44 -32.87 -10.83
CA ARG A 458 5.50 -31.79 -11.83
C ARG A 458 6.65 -32.00 -12.83
N ALA A 459 7.85 -32.35 -12.37
CA ALA A 459 9.03 -32.61 -13.19
C ALA A 459 8.98 -33.95 -13.97
N ARG A 460 8.26 -34.97 -13.49
CA ARG A 460 7.94 -36.18 -14.26
C ARG A 460 6.90 -35.88 -15.34
N HIS A 461 5.82 -35.17 -15.00
CA HIS A 461 4.81 -34.75 -15.95
C HIS A 461 5.37 -33.81 -17.03
N ARG A 462 6.27 -32.88 -16.71
CA ARG A 462 6.99 -32.04 -17.71
C ARG A 462 7.85 -32.90 -18.66
N ARG A 463 8.66 -33.82 -18.13
CA ARG A 463 9.49 -34.76 -18.91
C ARG A 463 8.72 -35.88 -19.61
N ARG A 464 7.42 -36.01 -19.33
CA ARG A 464 6.46 -36.89 -20.00
C ARG A 464 5.76 -36.13 -21.13
N TRP A 465 5.19 -34.96 -20.84
CA TRP A 465 4.55 -34.05 -21.81
C TRP A 465 5.51 -33.61 -22.94
N LEU A 466 6.80 -33.38 -22.62
CA LEU A 466 7.84 -33.12 -23.63
C LEU A 466 8.15 -34.34 -24.53
N ARG A 467 7.87 -35.57 -24.09
CA ARG A 467 8.11 -36.82 -24.82
C ARG A 467 6.89 -37.33 -25.59
N GLU A 468 5.70 -37.13 -25.05
CA GLU A 468 4.42 -37.56 -25.65
C GLU A 468 3.88 -36.54 -26.68
N GLY A 469 4.73 -35.62 -27.18
CA GLY A 469 4.36 -34.54 -28.09
C GLY A 469 3.54 -33.42 -27.44
N GLY A 470 2.74 -33.73 -26.41
CA GLY A 470 2.04 -32.75 -25.59
C GLY A 470 1.08 -31.87 -26.39
N ALA A 471 0.25 -32.49 -27.24
CA ALA A 471 -0.79 -31.79 -27.96
C ALA A 471 -1.92 -31.37 -27.01
N PHE A 472 -2.33 -30.10 -27.04
CA PHE A 472 -3.58 -29.67 -26.44
C PHE A 472 -4.74 -30.18 -27.29
N GLN A 473 -5.34 -31.30 -26.90
CA GLN A 473 -6.67 -31.73 -27.37
C GLN A 473 -7.81 -31.03 -26.59
N ASP A 474 -7.49 -30.38 -25.47
CA ASP A 474 -8.41 -29.53 -24.70
C ASP A 474 -8.42 -28.11 -25.29
N GLU A 475 -8.78 -28.03 -26.58
CA GLU A 475 -9.01 -26.78 -27.31
C GLU A 475 -10.28 -26.08 -26.74
N SER A 476 -10.40 -24.75 -26.91
CA SER A 476 -11.49 -23.87 -26.43
C SER A 476 -11.54 -23.44 -24.95
N CYS A 477 -10.66 -23.92 -24.07
CA CYS A 477 -10.67 -23.53 -22.66
C CYS A 477 -10.36 -22.02 -22.43
N ASP A 478 -11.38 -21.22 -22.07
CA ASP A 478 -11.27 -19.76 -21.83
C ASP A 478 -10.59 -19.37 -20.50
N SER A 479 -10.21 -20.33 -19.65
CA SER A 479 -9.79 -20.02 -18.28
C SER A 479 -8.47 -19.23 -18.17
N ILE A 480 -8.45 -18.26 -17.27
CA ILE A 480 -7.29 -17.49 -16.81
C ILE A 480 -7.10 -17.71 -15.31
N VAL A 481 -5.91 -17.39 -14.80
CA VAL A 481 -5.61 -17.32 -13.38
C VAL A 481 -5.26 -15.88 -13.04
N ILE A 482 -5.78 -15.41 -11.91
CA ILE A 482 -5.25 -14.26 -11.19
C ILE A 482 -4.37 -14.83 -10.07
N GLY A 483 -3.06 -14.61 -10.17
CA GLY A 483 -2.15 -14.72 -9.05
C GLY A 483 -2.29 -13.51 -8.14
N CYS A 484 -2.25 -13.74 -6.84
CA CYS A 484 -2.13 -12.72 -5.82
C CYS A 484 -0.99 -13.14 -4.90
N ASN A 485 0.20 -12.62 -5.15
CA ASN A 485 1.43 -13.04 -4.49
C ASN A 485 1.91 -11.98 -3.49
N ASN A 486 2.54 -12.44 -2.40
CA ASN A 486 3.33 -11.63 -1.49
C ASN A 486 4.73 -12.24 -1.38
N PHE A 487 5.76 -11.50 -1.79
CA PHE A 487 7.14 -11.95 -1.81
C PHE A 487 7.81 -11.75 -0.44
N ASP A 488 7.72 -12.78 0.40
CA ASP A 488 8.05 -12.77 1.83
C ASP A 488 9.39 -13.45 2.14
N TYR A 489 10.45 -13.05 1.44
CA TYR A 489 11.85 -13.54 1.52
C TYR A 489 12.43 -13.81 2.93
N MET A 490 11.83 -13.25 3.99
CA MET A 490 12.43 -12.96 5.28
C MET A 490 11.67 -13.51 6.50
N ARG A 491 11.11 -14.72 6.48
CA ARG A 491 10.85 -15.48 7.73
C ARG A 491 10.92 -17.01 7.61
N GLN A 492 11.62 -17.65 8.55
CA GLN A 492 11.56 -19.10 8.81
C GLN A 492 10.65 -19.48 10.00
N ASP A 493 10.26 -18.51 10.83
CA ASP A 493 9.60 -18.70 12.15
C ASP A 493 8.06 -18.60 12.15
N ILE A 494 7.42 -18.51 10.99
CA ILE A 494 5.96 -18.43 10.86
C ILE A 494 5.30 -19.73 11.38
N PRO A 495 4.49 -19.71 12.45
CA PRO A 495 4.04 -20.95 13.12
C PRO A 495 3.26 -21.91 12.21
N HIS A 496 2.50 -21.39 11.25
CA HIS A 496 1.72 -22.19 10.30
C HIS A 496 2.58 -22.92 9.26
N LEU A 497 3.74 -22.36 8.88
CA LEU A 497 4.68 -23.01 7.95
C LEU A 497 5.51 -24.13 8.60
N VAL A 498 5.56 -24.21 9.94
CA VAL A 498 6.42 -25.16 10.68
C VAL A 498 5.86 -26.59 10.71
N ASN A 499 4.54 -26.78 10.63
CA ASN A 499 3.92 -28.11 10.59
C ASN A 499 3.91 -28.71 9.15
N GLY A 500 5.10 -29.02 8.62
CA GLY A 500 5.24 -29.57 7.26
C GLY A 500 6.42 -30.51 7.03
N ALA A 501 7.63 -30.15 7.49
CA ALA A 501 8.83 -30.99 7.37
C ALA A 501 9.92 -30.60 8.39
N ALA A 502 10.89 -31.50 8.59
CA ALA A 502 12.04 -31.24 9.46
C ALA A 502 12.98 -30.15 8.90
N ALA A 503 13.89 -29.69 9.77
CA ALA A 503 14.86 -28.63 9.51
C ALA A 503 15.62 -28.79 8.17
N THR A 504 15.38 -27.86 7.23
CA THR A 504 15.93 -27.77 5.85
C THR A 504 15.60 -28.95 4.93
N PRO A 505 15.19 -28.68 3.67
CA PRO A 505 16.12 -28.16 2.65
C PRO A 505 15.79 -26.72 2.17
N PRO A 506 16.77 -26.00 1.59
CA PRO A 506 16.51 -24.71 0.94
C PRO A 506 15.66 -24.89 -0.32
N CYS A 507 14.83 -23.88 -0.62
CA CYS A 507 14.23 -23.64 -1.93
C CYS A 507 13.65 -24.87 -2.68
N GLY A 508 12.94 -25.77 -1.98
CA GLY A 508 12.47 -27.01 -2.60
C GLY A 508 11.31 -27.76 -1.92
N ALA A 509 10.84 -27.33 -0.75
CA ALA A 509 9.65 -27.90 -0.10
C ALA A 509 8.37 -27.34 -0.74
N ASN A 510 7.34 -28.17 -0.91
CA ASN A 510 6.22 -27.86 -1.82
C ASN A 510 4.89 -27.64 -1.13
N GLY A 511 4.21 -26.56 -1.49
CA GLY A 511 2.79 -26.62 -1.80
C GLY A 511 1.86 -27.14 -0.70
N ASN A 512 2.07 -26.72 0.55
CA ASN A 512 1.00 -26.77 1.53
C ASN A 512 -0.12 -25.84 1.02
N ASP A 513 -1.17 -26.45 0.46
CA ASP A 513 -2.32 -25.76 -0.15
C ASP A 513 -3.31 -25.31 0.96
N GLU A 514 -2.80 -24.52 1.92
CA GLU A 514 -3.39 -24.30 3.25
C GLU A 514 -4.70 -23.50 3.17
N PRO A 515 -5.82 -24.04 3.70
CA PRO A 515 -7.10 -23.35 3.70
C PRO A 515 -7.19 -22.33 4.83
N ILE A 516 -7.30 -21.06 4.48
CA ILE A 516 -7.51 -19.95 5.42
C ILE A 516 -8.91 -19.37 5.25
N VAL A 517 -9.50 -18.82 6.31
CA VAL A 517 -10.88 -18.29 6.30
C VAL A 517 -10.89 -16.78 6.57
N TYR A 518 -11.52 -16.03 5.67
CA TYR A 518 -11.74 -14.58 5.80
C TYR A 518 -13.13 -14.23 5.28
N GLU A 519 -13.89 -13.41 6.03
CA GLU A 519 -15.29 -13.05 5.71
C GLU A 519 -16.19 -14.28 5.39
N GLY A 520 -15.94 -15.41 6.06
CA GLY A 520 -16.69 -16.67 5.85
C GLY A 520 -16.36 -17.42 4.55
N LYS A 521 -15.42 -16.93 3.73
CA LYS A 521 -14.90 -17.59 2.53
C LYS A 521 -13.57 -18.29 2.83
N THR A 522 -13.33 -19.43 2.18
CA THR A 522 -12.05 -20.12 2.23
C THR A 522 -11.18 -19.75 1.05
N TYR A 523 -9.98 -19.24 1.32
CA TYR A 523 -8.91 -19.03 0.34
C TYR A 523 -7.84 -20.12 0.53
N ARG A 524 -6.97 -20.31 -0.47
CA ARG A 524 -5.89 -21.30 -0.42
C ARG A 524 -4.56 -20.63 -0.65
N LEU A 525 -3.72 -20.69 0.38
CA LEU A 525 -2.33 -20.28 0.31
C LEU A 525 -1.51 -21.36 -0.40
N HIS A 526 -0.50 -20.95 -1.15
CA HIS A 526 0.32 -21.83 -1.95
C HIS A 526 1.75 -21.27 -2.05
N ARG A 527 2.77 -22.10 -1.81
CA ARG A 527 4.18 -21.75 -2.05
C ARG A 527 4.80 -22.76 -3.03
N ASP A 528 5.24 -22.28 -4.18
CA ASP A 528 5.71 -23.13 -5.28
C ASP A 528 7.21 -23.47 -5.14
N GLY A 529 7.53 -24.44 -4.29
CA GLY A 529 8.86 -25.06 -4.20
C GLY A 529 10.00 -24.12 -3.80
N ALA A 530 10.68 -23.58 -4.80
CA ALA A 530 11.76 -22.61 -4.64
C ALA A 530 11.27 -21.17 -4.40
N SER A 531 9.97 -20.91 -4.57
CA SER A 531 9.42 -19.56 -4.52
C SER A 531 9.46 -18.93 -3.13
N THR A 532 10.08 -17.76 -3.06
CA THR A 532 10.01 -16.82 -1.94
C THR A 532 8.72 -16.01 -1.92
N ALA A 533 7.76 -16.29 -2.82
CA ALA A 533 6.40 -15.78 -2.73
C ALA A 533 5.46 -16.79 -2.07
N LEU A 534 4.61 -16.29 -1.17
CA LEU A 534 3.34 -16.93 -0.85
C LEU A 534 2.28 -16.43 -1.84
N SER A 535 1.48 -17.33 -2.39
CA SER A 535 0.50 -17.05 -3.44
C SER A 535 -0.90 -17.47 -3.02
N THR A 536 -1.92 -16.71 -3.43
CA THR A 536 -3.28 -17.23 -3.69
C THR A 536 -3.51 -17.23 -5.20
N ARG A 537 -4.28 -18.18 -5.73
CA ARG A 537 -4.55 -18.31 -7.18
C ARG A 537 -6.06 -18.47 -7.41
N VAL A 538 -6.67 -17.55 -8.15
CA VAL A 538 -8.11 -17.57 -8.48
C VAL A 538 -8.28 -17.83 -9.97
N VAL A 539 -9.05 -18.87 -10.32
CA VAL A 539 -9.33 -19.22 -11.72
C VAL A 539 -10.67 -18.61 -12.14
N LEU A 540 -10.64 -17.77 -13.17
CA LEU A 540 -11.81 -17.15 -13.82
C LEU A 540 -11.87 -17.54 -15.30
N SER A 541 -12.91 -17.13 -16.03
CA SER A 541 -12.86 -17.10 -17.50
C SER A 541 -12.23 -15.80 -18.00
N SER A 542 -11.63 -15.79 -19.18
CA SER A 542 -11.15 -14.56 -19.83
C SER A 542 -12.32 -13.59 -20.03
N THR A 543 -13.47 -14.14 -20.43
CA THR A 543 -14.73 -13.40 -20.61
C THR A 543 -15.17 -12.71 -19.31
N GLU A 544 -15.05 -13.33 -18.14
CA GLU A 544 -15.46 -12.76 -16.84
C GLU A 544 -14.61 -11.55 -16.41
N LEU A 545 -13.35 -11.45 -16.84
CA LEU A 545 -12.44 -10.38 -16.43
C LEU A 545 -12.29 -9.26 -17.48
N PHE A 546 -12.36 -9.61 -18.76
CA PHE A 546 -12.10 -8.68 -19.88
C PHE A 546 -13.36 -8.26 -20.65
N SER A 547 -14.55 -8.79 -20.32
CA SER A 547 -15.80 -8.48 -21.02
C SER A 547 -16.95 -8.15 -20.06
N PRO A 548 -17.77 -7.11 -20.31
CA PRO A 548 -17.73 -6.22 -21.48
C PRO A 548 -16.80 -5.00 -21.33
N HIS A 549 -16.30 -4.70 -20.12
CA HIS A 549 -15.74 -3.39 -19.76
C HIS A 549 -14.46 -3.47 -18.92
N ASP A 550 -14.02 -2.32 -18.41
CA ASP A 550 -12.90 -2.20 -17.49
C ASP A 550 -13.21 -2.82 -16.12
N THR A 551 -12.17 -3.31 -15.45
CA THR A 551 -12.25 -3.87 -14.10
C THR A 551 -11.55 -2.93 -13.13
N TRP A 552 -12.13 -2.73 -11.96
CA TRP A 552 -11.44 -2.17 -10.80
C TRP A 552 -10.64 -3.26 -10.10
N TYR A 553 -9.37 -2.99 -9.87
CA TYR A 553 -8.45 -3.80 -9.11
C TYR A 553 -8.05 -3.06 -7.84
N GLU A 554 -7.96 -3.77 -6.72
CA GLU A 554 -7.60 -3.21 -5.42
C GLU A 554 -6.60 -4.11 -4.68
N ILE A 555 -5.53 -3.50 -4.19
CA ILE A 555 -4.63 -4.08 -3.20
C ILE A 555 -4.76 -3.22 -1.93
N GLU A 556 -5.29 -3.78 -0.86
CA GLU A 556 -5.33 -3.16 0.47
C GLU A 556 -4.19 -3.74 1.31
N TRP A 557 -3.09 -3.00 1.43
CA TRP A 557 -1.90 -3.36 2.19
C TRP A 557 -1.90 -2.64 3.53
N ARG A 558 -2.10 -3.40 4.60
CA ARG A 558 -2.14 -2.94 6.00
C ARG A 558 -0.88 -3.42 6.75
N PRO A 559 -0.66 -3.04 8.03
CA PRO A 559 0.54 -3.43 8.76
C PRO A 559 0.67 -4.93 9.08
N THR A 560 -0.46 -5.63 9.17
CA THR A 560 -0.57 -7.04 9.60
C THR A 560 -1.28 -7.94 8.59
N GLU A 561 -1.85 -7.37 7.51
CA GLU A 561 -2.62 -8.11 6.51
C GLU A 561 -2.55 -7.47 5.11
N ILE A 562 -2.84 -8.28 4.09
CA ILE A 562 -2.95 -7.89 2.69
C ILE A 562 -4.25 -8.49 2.16
N ILE A 563 -5.10 -7.66 1.55
CA ILE A 563 -6.39 -8.07 1.00
C ILE A 563 -6.46 -7.62 -0.46
N TRP A 564 -6.78 -8.56 -1.36
CA TRP A 564 -6.90 -8.29 -2.79
C TRP A 564 -8.36 -8.36 -3.22
N ARG A 565 -8.84 -7.35 -3.95
CA ARG A 565 -10.21 -7.30 -4.46
C ARG A 565 -10.26 -6.93 -5.94
N ILE A 566 -11.30 -7.38 -6.63
CA ILE A 566 -11.65 -6.95 -7.99
C ILE A 566 -13.15 -6.73 -8.13
N GLY A 567 -13.61 -5.90 -9.06
CA GLY A 567 -15.03 -5.72 -9.33
C GLY A 567 -15.32 -4.75 -10.49
N PRO A 568 -16.60 -4.56 -10.85
CA PRO A 568 -17.01 -3.63 -11.89
C PRO A 568 -16.94 -2.16 -11.45
N ASP A 569 -17.04 -1.88 -10.15
CA ASP A 569 -16.89 -0.56 -9.53
C ASP A 569 -16.45 -0.68 -8.06
N GLU A 570 -16.04 0.45 -7.47
CA GLU A 570 -15.50 0.53 -6.10
C GLU A 570 -16.47 0.03 -5.00
N ASN A 571 -17.78 0.02 -5.23
CA ASN A 571 -18.77 -0.44 -4.24
C ASN A 571 -19.06 -1.94 -4.36
N HIS A 572 -18.69 -2.58 -5.48
CA HIS A 572 -18.97 -3.98 -5.79
C HIS A 572 -17.70 -4.82 -5.92
N LEU A 573 -16.63 -4.42 -5.22
CA LEU A 573 -15.38 -5.17 -5.12
C LEU A 573 -15.55 -6.47 -4.33
N ARG A 574 -15.26 -7.63 -4.94
CA ARG A 574 -15.17 -8.93 -4.26
C ARG A 574 -13.74 -9.23 -3.86
N VAL A 575 -13.52 -9.66 -2.61
CA VAL A 575 -12.25 -10.25 -2.16
C VAL A 575 -11.95 -11.51 -2.98
N ILE A 576 -10.73 -11.59 -3.52
CA ILE A 576 -10.19 -12.73 -4.28
C ILE A 576 -9.01 -13.41 -3.57
N ALA A 577 -8.26 -12.68 -2.75
CA ALA A 577 -7.20 -13.25 -1.90
C ALA A 577 -7.08 -12.47 -0.58
N TYR A 578 -6.51 -13.15 0.41
CA TYR A 578 -6.23 -12.62 1.74
C TYR A 578 -4.95 -13.27 2.27
N MET A 579 -4.10 -12.50 2.97
CA MET A 579 -2.95 -12.99 3.71
C MET A 579 -2.75 -12.15 4.97
N SER A 580 -2.18 -12.74 6.03
CA SER A 580 -1.83 -12.03 7.25
C SER A 580 -0.47 -12.46 7.81
N ASP A 581 0.05 -11.68 8.76
CA ASP A 581 1.27 -11.94 9.51
C ASP A 581 1.27 -13.25 10.33
N GLN A 582 0.14 -13.96 10.39
CA GLN A 582 0.03 -15.33 10.88
C GLN A 582 0.61 -16.36 9.90
N TYR A 583 0.67 -16.03 8.60
CA TYR A 583 1.03 -16.93 7.48
C TYR A 583 2.19 -16.43 6.61
N THR A 584 2.52 -15.13 6.64
CA THR A 584 3.52 -14.52 5.76
C THR A 584 4.31 -13.39 6.46
N VAL A 585 5.25 -12.76 5.76
CA VAL A 585 5.78 -11.44 6.16
C VAL A 585 5.04 -10.37 5.37
N VAL A 586 4.20 -9.59 6.05
CA VAL A 586 3.60 -8.40 5.43
C VAL A 586 4.68 -7.30 5.35
N PRO A 587 5.01 -6.77 4.16
CA PRO A 587 6.08 -5.77 4.01
C PRO A 587 5.83 -4.50 4.82
N ASN A 588 6.91 -3.82 5.23
CA ASN A 588 6.88 -2.43 5.74
C ASN A 588 7.98 -1.59 5.10
N THR A 589 8.07 -1.68 3.77
CA THR A 589 9.01 -0.94 2.93
C THR A 589 8.34 0.28 2.31
N LEU A 590 9.07 1.02 1.51
CA LEU A 590 8.52 1.93 0.52
C LEU A 590 8.35 1.15 -0.80
N MET A 591 7.15 1.18 -1.37
CA MET A 591 6.85 0.53 -2.65
C MET A 591 6.19 1.49 -3.64
N HIS A 592 6.56 1.40 -4.91
CA HIS A 592 5.85 2.06 -6.01
C HIS A 592 4.67 1.20 -6.48
N VAL A 593 3.59 1.83 -6.90
CA VAL A 593 2.61 1.14 -7.77
C VAL A 593 3.21 1.04 -9.16
N ILE A 594 3.13 -0.15 -9.77
CA ILE A 594 3.52 -0.39 -11.15
C ILE A 594 2.38 -1.10 -11.87
N LEU A 595 2.05 -0.64 -13.08
CA LEU A 595 0.99 -1.16 -13.92
C LEU A 595 1.60 -1.57 -15.26
N ALA A 596 1.46 -2.84 -15.63
CA ALA A 596 2.29 -3.46 -16.67
C ALA A 596 1.55 -4.44 -17.59
N GLN A 597 2.12 -4.62 -18.77
CA GLN A 597 1.87 -5.66 -19.77
C GLN A 597 3.23 -6.16 -20.25
N HIS A 598 3.72 -7.27 -19.67
CA HIS A 598 5.07 -7.78 -19.93
C HIS A 598 5.09 -9.10 -20.71
N TRP A 599 6.23 -9.39 -21.35
CA TRP A 599 6.54 -10.69 -21.94
C TRP A 599 7.30 -11.55 -20.91
N LEU A 600 6.59 -12.42 -20.19
CA LEU A 600 7.25 -13.37 -19.27
C LEU A 600 8.03 -14.44 -20.03
N PRO A 601 9.28 -14.78 -19.63
CA PRO A 601 9.94 -16.01 -20.05
C PRO A 601 9.12 -17.25 -19.62
N THR A 602 9.26 -18.35 -20.37
CA THR A 602 8.55 -19.62 -20.08
C THR A 602 8.80 -20.12 -18.66
N ASN A 603 7.74 -20.04 -17.84
CA ASN A 603 7.68 -20.59 -16.48
C ASN A 603 6.70 -21.79 -16.42
N ASP A 604 6.60 -22.48 -15.28
CA ASP A 604 5.75 -23.68 -15.13
C ASP A 604 4.24 -23.38 -15.02
N TYR A 605 3.81 -22.11 -15.03
CA TYR A 605 2.40 -21.68 -14.84
C TYR A 605 1.59 -21.60 -16.13
N HIS A 606 2.21 -21.26 -17.27
CA HIS A 606 1.52 -21.13 -18.56
C HIS A 606 1.30 -22.50 -19.24
N PRO A 607 0.17 -22.75 -19.94
CA PRO A 607 0.01 -23.93 -20.79
C PRO A 607 0.80 -23.84 -22.09
N TYR A 608 1.03 -22.63 -22.59
CA TYR A 608 1.82 -22.34 -23.77
C TYR A 608 3.23 -21.91 -23.35
N PHE A 609 4.23 -22.32 -24.13
CA PHE A 609 5.60 -21.86 -24.00
C PHE A 609 5.78 -20.56 -24.78
N GLN A 610 6.34 -19.54 -24.13
CA GLN A 610 6.55 -18.20 -24.67
C GLN A 610 7.40 -18.24 -25.95
N GLU A 611 8.41 -19.11 -26.03
CA GLU A 611 9.29 -19.20 -27.20
C GLU A 611 8.56 -19.62 -28.49
N ASN A 612 7.38 -20.22 -28.36
CA ASN A 612 6.51 -20.63 -29.48
C ASN A 612 5.39 -19.61 -29.78
N ILE A 613 5.35 -18.47 -29.07
CA ILE A 613 4.43 -17.37 -29.33
C ILE A 613 5.09 -16.40 -30.34
N PRO A 614 4.46 -16.17 -31.52
CA PRO A 614 4.91 -15.18 -32.51
C PRO A 614 5.17 -13.78 -31.94
N TYR A 615 5.89 -12.99 -32.71
CA TYR A 615 5.84 -11.54 -32.56
C TYR A 615 4.46 -11.02 -33.00
N PRO A 616 3.90 -10.01 -32.33
CA PRO A 616 2.56 -9.52 -32.64
C PRO A 616 2.54 -8.73 -33.96
N ALA A 617 1.72 -9.15 -34.91
CA ALA A 617 1.47 -8.41 -36.16
C ALA A 617 0.63 -7.13 -35.94
N PHE A 618 -0.07 -7.01 -34.80
CA PHE A 618 -0.89 -5.86 -34.43
C PHE A 618 -0.67 -5.50 -32.96
N PRO A 619 -0.70 -4.19 -32.58
CA PRO A 619 -0.36 -3.78 -31.22
C PRO A 619 -1.32 -4.35 -30.17
N ILE A 620 -0.77 -4.83 -29.05
CA ILE A 620 -1.53 -5.29 -27.89
C ILE A 620 -1.76 -4.08 -26.98
N ARG A 621 -3.02 -3.81 -26.61
CA ARG A 621 -3.43 -2.52 -26.03
C ARG A 621 -4.22 -2.70 -24.74
N GLY A 622 -3.82 -1.96 -23.70
CA GLY A 622 -4.63 -1.70 -22.50
C GLY A 622 -4.74 -0.21 -22.20
N GLU A 623 -5.57 0.14 -21.21
CA GLU A 623 -5.83 1.50 -20.77
C GLU A 623 -5.95 1.54 -19.23
N ILE A 624 -5.20 2.44 -18.59
CA ILE A 624 -5.37 2.81 -17.17
C ILE A 624 -6.25 4.06 -17.15
N LEU A 625 -7.43 3.94 -16.54
CA LEU A 625 -8.48 4.95 -16.62
C LEU A 625 -8.51 5.86 -15.39
N GLU A 626 -8.42 5.26 -14.20
CA GLU A 626 -8.46 5.94 -12.90
C GLU A 626 -7.45 5.24 -11.98
N PHE A 627 -6.86 5.99 -11.05
CA PHE A 627 -5.94 5.47 -10.04
C PHE A 627 -6.14 6.25 -8.73
N SER A 628 -6.09 5.56 -7.59
CA SER A 628 -6.13 6.22 -6.28
C SER A 628 -5.43 5.43 -5.18
N VAL A 629 -4.98 6.14 -4.14
CA VAL A 629 -4.44 5.54 -2.90
C VAL A 629 -5.07 6.24 -1.69
N GLU A 630 -5.72 5.45 -0.81
CA GLU A 630 -6.41 5.91 0.41
C GLU A 630 -5.81 5.38 1.73
#